data_AF-H1KMQ6-F1
#
_entry.id   AF-H1KMQ6-F1
#
_cell.length_a   1.000
_cell.length_b   1.000
_cell.length_c   1.000
_cell.angle_alpha   90.00
_cell.angle_beta   90.00
_cell.angle_gamma   90.00
#
_symmetry.space_group_name_H-M   'P 1'
#
loop_
_entity.id
_entity.type
_entity.pdbx_description
1 polymer ?
#
loop_
_entity_poly.entity_id
_entity_poly.type
_entity_poly.pdbx_seq_one_letter_code
_entity_poly.pdbx_strand_id
1 'polypeptide(L)'
;MRTLPTLAVLAAGLLPGLFAQPVSAAERQPFEVVKGWEVERTVGDTSANPCIMTHAYEDKDDNNAANAVVFALRDSTAVMVLVYQGWDFDKEQSVKVPLFLDKKPIKVKTTWIGDGKTLRTQLPDSVVPDLLAAKTVILRFEDSDADFRIPDFAAGYESLRRCDATPAKPAAVAAPQAAPVGPPAPSQQRIAAYVIGVSVQRVLKDCDVPSTGKQRAGVEARMAALQPEMAPLEAQVRSELKRNGESCPAADKQADFQEILRKFVELSPEDLVAALEEQPAPEKSPNTPSDSKL
;
A
#
# COMPACT_ATOMS: atom_id res chain seq x y z
N MET A 1 -2.94 -24.26 40.17
CA MET A 1 -3.29 -24.91 38.88
C MET A 1 -4.08 -23.93 38.03
N ARG A 2 -3.45 -23.39 36.99
CA ARG A 2 -4.07 -22.92 35.75
C ARG A 2 -2.91 -22.72 34.78
N THR A 3 -2.88 -23.59 33.78
CA THR A 3 -1.87 -23.76 32.76
C THR A 3 -1.93 -22.64 31.73
N LEU A 4 -0.75 -22.22 31.27
CA LEU A 4 -0.52 -21.26 30.19
C LEU A 4 -1.12 -21.72 28.85
N PRO A 5 -1.31 -20.77 27.92
CA PRO A 5 -0.83 -20.93 26.56
C PRO A 5 0.33 -19.93 26.29
N THR A 6 1.51 -20.50 26.08
CA THR A 6 2.56 -20.07 25.15
C THR A 6 2.47 -18.66 24.55
N LEU A 7 3.16 -17.70 25.17
CA LEU A 7 3.62 -16.46 24.54
C LEU A 7 4.93 -16.74 23.80
N ALA A 8 4.81 -17.28 22.60
CA ALA A 8 5.84 -17.21 21.58
C ALA A 8 5.36 -16.21 20.52
N VAL A 9 6.31 -15.45 19.96
CA VAL A 9 6.15 -14.46 18.87
C VAL A 9 5.96 -13.00 19.32
N LEU A 10 7.03 -12.41 19.89
CA LEU A 10 7.26 -10.94 19.90
C LEU A 10 8.50 -10.58 19.05
N ALA A 11 8.59 -11.33 17.96
CA ALA A 11 9.74 -11.50 17.08
C ALA A 11 9.35 -11.74 15.61
N ALA A 12 8.06 -11.93 15.31
CA ALA A 12 7.55 -12.10 13.95
C ALA A 12 6.09 -11.62 13.87
N GLY A 13 5.82 -10.41 14.39
CA GLY A 13 4.45 -9.90 14.56
C GLY A 13 4.27 -8.40 14.30
N LEU A 14 5.25 -7.73 13.70
CA LEU A 14 5.12 -6.34 13.24
C LEU A 14 5.21 -6.20 11.70
N LEU A 15 5.27 -7.32 10.98
CA LEU A 15 5.20 -7.37 9.52
C LEU A 15 4.28 -8.53 9.10
N PRO A 16 2.99 -8.24 8.94
CA PRO A 16 2.32 -8.63 7.71
C PRO A 16 1.75 -7.36 7.07
N GLY A 17 2.57 -6.71 6.23
CA GLY A 17 2.15 -5.53 5.48
C GLY A 17 3.22 -4.90 4.58
N LEU A 18 4.51 -5.04 4.90
CA LEU A 18 5.60 -4.49 4.07
C LEU A 18 6.56 -5.55 3.50
N PHE A 19 6.26 -6.85 3.66
CA PHE A 19 6.96 -7.94 2.95
C PHE A 19 6.05 -8.73 2.01
N ALA A 20 4.97 -8.11 1.53
CA ALA A 20 4.64 -8.36 0.14
C ALA A 20 5.77 -7.70 -0.64
N GLN A 21 6.50 -8.48 -1.44
CA GLN A 21 7.42 -7.93 -2.44
C GLN A 21 6.75 -6.69 -3.06
N PRO A 22 7.48 -5.61 -3.39
CA PRO A 22 6.96 -4.75 -4.42
C PRO A 22 6.90 -5.65 -5.67
N VAL A 23 5.75 -6.26 -5.92
CA VAL A 23 5.11 -6.02 -7.20
C VAL A 23 5.11 -4.50 -7.26
N SER A 24 6.15 -3.90 -7.85
CA SER A 24 6.26 -2.46 -7.95
C SER A 24 4.93 -2.01 -8.55
N ALA A 25 4.06 -1.48 -7.72
CA ALA A 25 2.87 -0.79 -8.18
C ALA A 25 3.47 0.37 -8.96
N ALA A 26 3.51 0.22 -10.28
CA ALA A 26 4.20 1.14 -11.16
C ALA A 26 3.75 2.56 -10.82
N GLU A 27 4.71 3.48 -10.74
CA GLU A 27 4.49 4.85 -10.29
C GLU A 27 3.27 5.43 -11.00
N ARG A 28 2.33 5.98 -10.23
CA ARG A 28 1.07 6.52 -10.73
C ARG A 28 1.15 8.03 -10.77
N GLN A 29 0.81 8.60 -11.93
CA GLN A 29 0.64 10.03 -12.10
C GLN A 29 -0.86 10.35 -12.10
N PRO A 30 -1.37 11.15 -11.14
CA PRO A 30 -2.76 11.59 -11.14
C PRO A 30 -3.11 12.33 -12.44
N PHE A 31 -4.27 12.00 -13.00
CA PHE A 31 -4.82 12.66 -14.20
C PHE A 31 -6.03 13.52 -13.85
N GLU A 32 -7.04 12.94 -13.20
CA GLU A 32 -8.29 13.64 -12.86
C GLU A 32 -9.03 12.92 -11.72
N VAL A 33 -9.81 13.66 -10.94
CA VAL A 33 -10.84 13.10 -10.05
C VAL A 33 -12.21 13.55 -10.53
N VAL A 34 -13.07 12.62 -10.91
CA VAL A 34 -14.38 12.89 -11.51
C VAL A 34 -15.47 12.00 -10.91
N LYS A 35 -16.48 12.62 -10.29
CA LYS A 35 -17.68 11.92 -9.77
C LYS A 35 -17.37 10.69 -8.89
N GLY A 36 -16.34 10.81 -8.05
CA GLY A 36 -15.91 9.73 -7.16
C GLY A 36 -14.93 8.73 -7.77
N TRP A 37 -14.54 8.90 -9.03
CA TRP A 37 -13.47 8.13 -9.67
C TRP A 37 -12.18 8.93 -9.71
N GLU A 38 -11.09 8.30 -9.29
CA GLU A 38 -9.73 8.77 -9.48
C GLU A 38 -9.16 8.12 -10.74
N VAL A 39 -8.64 8.92 -11.66
CA VAL A 39 -8.01 8.45 -12.90
C VAL A 39 -6.54 8.76 -12.83
N GLU A 40 -5.72 7.75 -13.07
CA GLU A 40 -4.26 7.83 -12.96
C GLU A 40 -3.58 7.15 -14.14
N ARG A 41 -2.42 7.67 -14.53
CA ARG A 41 -1.56 7.09 -15.55
C ARG A 41 -0.43 6.31 -14.91
N THR A 42 -0.10 5.15 -15.47
CA THR A 42 1.14 4.44 -15.14
C THR A 42 2.33 5.15 -15.79
N VAL A 43 3.27 5.66 -14.99
CA VAL A 43 4.48 6.33 -15.49
C VAL A 43 5.37 5.34 -16.23
N GLY A 44 5.84 5.73 -17.42
CA GLY A 44 6.68 4.89 -18.27
C GLY A 44 5.93 3.82 -19.07
N ASP A 45 4.63 3.63 -18.85
CA ASP A 45 3.80 2.76 -19.68
C ASP A 45 3.52 3.43 -21.03
N THR A 46 4.04 2.82 -22.10
CA THR A 46 3.91 3.27 -23.48
C THR A 46 2.87 2.47 -24.27
N SER A 47 2.10 1.60 -23.60
CA SER A 47 0.99 0.88 -24.22
C SER A 47 -0.14 1.82 -24.67
N ALA A 48 -1.09 1.29 -25.43
CA ALA A 48 -2.23 2.05 -25.93
C ALA A 48 -3.17 2.53 -24.81
N ASN A 49 -3.14 1.88 -23.63
CA ASN A 49 -4.05 2.17 -22.52
C ASN A 49 -3.28 2.24 -21.19
N PRO A 50 -2.42 3.24 -20.96
CA PRO A 50 -1.56 3.29 -19.78
C PRO A 50 -2.30 3.69 -18.49
N CYS A 51 -3.56 4.10 -18.59
CA CYS A 51 -4.32 4.63 -17.47
C CYS A 51 -5.24 3.60 -16.79
N ILE A 52 -5.61 3.90 -15.55
CA ILE A 52 -6.60 3.17 -14.77
C ILE A 52 -7.60 4.17 -14.16
N MET A 53 -8.78 3.70 -13.80
CA MET A 53 -9.73 4.43 -12.98
C MET A 53 -10.10 3.63 -11.74
N THR A 54 -10.16 4.30 -10.59
CA THR A 54 -10.40 3.69 -9.28
C THR A 54 -11.54 4.40 -8.57
N HIS A 55 -12.48 3.65 -8.02
CA HIS A 55 -13.44 4.14 -7.05
C HIS A 55 -13.21 3.41 -5.72
N ALA A 56 -12.80 4.13 -4.69
CA ALA A 56 -12.61 3.61 -3.35
C ALA A 56 -13.62 4.22 -2.37
N TYR A 57 -14.12 3.42 -1.44
CA TYR A 57 -15.08 3.86 -0.44
C TYR A 57 -15.08 2.98 0.81
N GLU A 58 -15.56 3.53 1.92
CA GLU A 58 -15.94 2.75 3.09
C GLU A 58 -17.42 2.38 3.02
N ASP A 59 -17.74 1.11 3.29
CA ASP A 59 -19.11 0.62 3.36
C ASP A 59 -19.65 0.71 4.79
N LYS A 60 -20.50 1.71 5.02
CA LYS A 60 -21.10 1.96 6.33
C LYS A 60 -22.03 0.86 6.80
N ASP A 61 -22.58 0.08 5.87
CA ASP A 61 -23.50 -1.01 6.18
C ASP A 61 -22.74 -2.31 6.53
N ASP A 62 -21.41 -2.34 6.30
CA ASP A 62 -20.51 -3.43 6.66
C ASP A 62 -19.32 -2.94 7.50
N ASN A 63 -19.61 -2.38 8.68
CA ASN A 63 -18.59 -1.96 9.66
C ASN A 63 -17.52 -0.99 9.12
N ASN A 64 -17.87 -0.15 8.13
CA ASN A 64 -16.94 0.72 7.40
C ASN A 64 -15.85 -0.07 6.65
N ALA A 65 -16.16 -1.25 6.13
CA ALA A 65 -15.24 -2.04 5.34
C ALA A 65 -14.72 -1.25 4.13
N ALA A 66 -13.41 -1.21 3.97
CA ALA A 66 -12.76 -0.60 2.82
C ALA A 66 -13.00 -1.43 1.56
N ASN A 67 -13.54 -0.77 0.53
CA ASN A 67 -13.84 -1.34 -0.77
C ASN A 67 -13.20 -0.51 -1.87
N ALA A 68 -12.81 -1.17 -2.96
CA ALA A 68 -12.44 -0.47 -4.18
C ALA A 68 -12.79 -1.25 -5.45
N VAL A 69 -13.10 -0.51 -6.51
CA VAL A 69 -13.22 -1.01 -7.88
C VAL A 69 -12.17 -0.32 -8.73
N VAL A 70 -11.30 -1.10 -9.36
CA VAL A 70 -10.31 -0.61 -10.33
C VAL A 70 -10.68 -1.14 -11.70
N PHE A 71 -10.68 -0.26 -12.69
CA PHE A 71 -10.97 -0.59 -14.07
C PHE A 71 -9.90 -0.02 -15.00
N ALA A 72 -9.52 -0.79 -16.02
CA ALA A 72 -8.57 -0.38 -17.04
C ALA A 72 -8.94 -0.98 -18.39
N LEU A 73 -8.60 -0.28 -19.48
CA LEU A 73 -8.61 -0.86 -20.81
C LEU A 73 -7.23 -1.49 -21.09
N ARG A 74 -7.21 -2.58 -21.85
CA ARG A 74 -6.01 -3.28 -22.31
C ARG A 74 -6.28 -3.86 -23.70
N ASP A 75 -5.86 -3.15 -24.74
CA ASP A 75 -6.12 -3.52 -26.13
C ASP A 75 -7.62 -3.73 -26.39
N SER A 76 -8.05 -4.95 -26.73
CA SER A 76 -9.45 -5.35 -26.95
C SER A 76 -10.13 -5.94 -25.69
N THR A 77 -9.50 -5.82 -24.54
CA THR A 77 -10.01 -6.33 -23.26
C THR A 77 -10.11 -5.23 -22.22
N ALA A 78 -10.92 -5.47 -21.20
CA ALA A 78 -10.97 -4.68 -19.99
C ALA A 78 -10.46 -5.49 -18.81
N VAL A 79 -9.71 -4.86 -17.92
CA VAL A 79 -9.30 -5.44 -16.64
C VAL A 79 -10.16 -4.84 -15.55
N MET A 80 -10.72 -5.69 -14.71
CA MET A 80 -11.45 -5.29 -13.52
C MET A 80 -10.80 -5.92 -12.30
N VAL A 81 -10.56 -5.10 -11.28
CA VAL A 81 -10.09 -5.54 -9.96
C VAL A 81 -11.08 -5.06 -8.92
N LEU A 82 -11.53 -5.98 -8.08
CA LEU A 82 -12.39 -5.71 -6.93
C LEU A 82 -11.55 -5.92 -5.68
N VAL A 83 -11.62 -4.97 -4.75
CA VAL A 83 -10.90 -5.00 -3.48
C VAL A 83 -11.91 -4.93 -2.37
N TYR A 84 -11.87 -5.91 -1.46
CA TYR A 84 -12.72 -5.91 -0.27
C TYR A 84 -11.90 -6.31 0.95
N GLN A 85 -11.98 -5.49 1.99
CA GLN A 85 -11.25 -5.69 3.24
C GLN A 85 -11.46 -7.07 3.88
N GLY A 86 -12.68 -7.63 3.77
CA GLY A 86 -13.04 -8.90 4.41
C GLY A 86 -12.56 -10.15 3.70
N TRP A 87 -12.09 -10.06 2.44
CA TRP A 87 -11.59 -11.22 1.70
C TRP A 87 -10.22 -11.69 2.18
N ASP A 88 -9.83 -12.92 1.91
CA ASP A 88 -8.48 -13.43 2.18
C ASP A 88 -8.19 -14.61 1.25
N PHE A 89 -8.00 -14.32 -0.04
CA PHE A 89 -7.73 -15.34 -1.05
C PHE A 89 -6.27 -15.79 -1.03
N ASP A 90 -6.05 -17.06 -1.34
CA ASP A 90 -4.71 -17.55 -1.62
C ASP A 90 -4.13 -16.85 -2.87
N LYS A 91 -2.81 -16.73 -2.92
CA LYS A 91 -2.12 -16.14 -4.07
C LYS A 91 -2.47 -16.89 -5.37
N GLU A 92 -2.95 -16.15 -6.35
CA GLU A 92 -3.40 -16.65 -7.66
C GLU A 92 -4.54 -17.68 -7.62
N GLN A 93 -5.37 -17.65 -6.57
CA GLN A 93 -6.50 -18.56 -6.42
C GLN A 93 -7.53 -18.37 -7.56
N SER A 94 -7.84 -19.42 -8.30
CA SER A 94 -8.87 -19.35 -9.34
C SER A 94 -10.27 -19.51 -8.75
N VAL A 95 -11.14 -18.55 -9.02
CA VAL A 95 -12.54 -18.52 -8.53
C VAL A 95 -13.48 -18.35 -9.73
N LYS A 96 -14.53 -19.17 -9.78
CA LYS A 96 -15.58 -19.09 -10.81
C LYS A 96 -16.86 -18.63 -10.18
N VAL A 97 -17.16 -17.34 -10.33
CA VAL A 97 -18.39 -16.73 -9.83
C VAL A 97 -19.08 -15.93 -10.93
N PRO A 98 -20.40 -16.08 -11.09
CA PRO A 98 -21.17 -15.27 -12.01
C PRO A 98 -21.05 -13.78 -11.72
N LEU A 99 -20.85 -13.00 -12.78
CA LEU A 99 -20.86 -11.54 -12.76
C LEU A 99 -22.25 -11.02 -13.11
N PHE A 100 -22.79 -10.13 -12.28
CA PHE A 100 -23.98 -9.36 -12.55
C PHE A 100 -23.63 -7.86 -12.56
N LEU A 101 -24.27 -7.13 -13.45
CA LEU A 101 -24.30 -5.66 -13.42
C LEU A 101 -25.71 -5.23 -13.07
N ASP A 102 -25.84 -4.59 -11.91
CA ASP A 102 -27.11 -4.46 -11.19
C ASP A 102 -27.81 -5.83 -11.10
N LYS A 103 -28.99 -5.98 -11.73
CA LYS A 103 -29.75 -7.24 -11.78
C LYS A 103 -29.52 -8.06 -13.05
N LYS A 104 -28.70 -7.57 -13.99
CA LYS A 104 -28.48 -8.20 -15.29
C LYS A 104 -27.29 -9.17 -15.22
N PRO A 105 -27.48 -10.47 -15.50
CA PRO A 105 -26.37 -11.41 -15.61
C PRO A 105 -25.52 -11.09 -16.84
N ILE A 106 -24.21 -11.05 -16.66
CA ILE A 106 -23.26 -10.91 -17.77
C ILE A 106 -22.88 -12.31 -18.24
N LYS A 107 -23.26 -12.64 -19.49
CA LYS A 107 -23.08 -13.96 -20.10
C LYS A 107 -21.66 -14.19 -20.62
N VAL A 108 -20.66 -13.74 -19.87
CA VAL A 108 -19.25 -14.00 -20.14
C VAL A 108 -18.75 -15.05 -19.16
N LYS A 109 -18.01 -16.04 -19.66
CA LYS A 109 -17.36 -17.02 -18.79
C LYS A 109 -16.17 -16.34 -18.14
N THR A 110 -16.39 -15.79 -16.96
CA THR A 110 -15.37 -15.05 -16.21
C THR A 110 -14.64 -15.99 -15.26
N THR A 111 -13.32 -16.03 -15.36
CA THR A 111 -12.45 -16.60 -14.32
C THR A 111 -11.88 -15.45 -13.52
N TRP A 112 -12.11 -15.44 -12.21
CA TRP A 112 -11.52 -14.49 -11.29
C TRP A 112 -10.26 -15.10 -10.69
N ILE A 113 -9.25 -14.26 -10.47
CA ILE A 113 -8.01 -14.64 -9.81
C ILE A 113 -7.93 -13.85 -8.50
N GLY A 114 -7.95 -14.57 -7.39
CA GLY A 114 -7.79 -14.04 -6.04
C GLY A 114 -6.32 -13.86 -5.68
N ASP A 115 -6.03 -12.79 -4.93
CA ASP A 115 -4.75 -12.57 -4.28
C ASP A 115 -4.99 -11.65 -3.07
N GLY A 116 -4.95 -12.22 -1.86
CA GLY A 116 -5.23 -11.51 -0.61
C GLY A 116 -6.62 -10.87 -0.60
N LYS A 117 -6.66 -9.54 -0.57
CA LYS A 117 -7.92 -8.75 -0.51
C LYS A 117 -8.54 -8.47 -1.88
N THR A 118 -7.98 -9.02 -2.96
CA THR A 118 -8.32 -8.65 -4.33
C THR A 118 -8.86 -9.82 -5.14
N LEU A 119 -9.82 -9.55 -6.02
CA LEU A 119 -10.18 -10.40 -7.15
C LEU A 119 -9.99 -9.64 -8.44
N ARG A 120 -9.20 -10.19 -9.37
CA ARG A 120 -8.97 -9.62 -10.69
C ARG A 120 -9.52 -10.51 -11.80
N THR A 121 -10.00 -9.90 -12.87
CA THR A 121 -10.39 -10.62 -14.08
C THR A 121 -10.15 -9.81 -15.35
N GLN A 122 -10.16 -10.50 -16.49
CA GLN A 122 -10.20 -9.90 -17.81
C GLN A 122 -11.60 -10.12 -18.40
N LEU A 123 -12.19 -9.05 -18.91
CA LEU A 123 -13.50 -9.04 -19.54
C LEU A 123 -13.33 -8.64 -21.02
N PRO A 124 -14.16 -9.17 -21.92
CA PRO A 124 -14.21 -8.63 -23.28
C PRO A 124 -14.74 -7.20 -23.26
N ASP A 125 -14.25 -6.35 -24.17
CA ASP A 125 -14.71 -4.96 -24.33
C ASP A 125 -16.23 -4.81 -24.52
N SER A 126 -16.90 -5.84 -25.05
CA SER A 126 -18.36 -5.93 -25.18
C SER A 126 -19.13 -5.77 -23.86
N VAL A 127 -18.49 -5.87 -22.69
CA VAL A 127 -19.13 -5.59 -21.39
C VAL A 127 -19.27 -4.09 -21.11
N VAL A 128 -18.46 -3.24 -21.75
CA VAL A 128 -18.39 -1.80 -21.46
C VAL A 128 -19.75 -1.10 -21.59
N PRO A 129 -20.57 -1.33 -22.64
CA PRO A 129 -21.89 -0.70 -22.73
C PRO A 129 -22.79 -1.01 -21.53
N ASP A 130 -22.70 -2.21 -20.97
CA ASP A 130 -23.47 -2.58 -19.78
C ASP A 130 -22.92 -1.92 -18.52
N LEU A 131 -21.58 -1.78 -18.40
CA LEU A 131 -20.95 -1.05 -17.28
C LEU A 131 -21.31 0.44 -17.29
N LEU A 132 -21.39 1.06 -18.46
CA LEU A 132 -21.77 2.47 -18.60
C LEU A 132 -23.18 2.76 -18.06
N ALA A 133 -24.06 1.76 -18.06
CA ALA A 133 -25.43 1.88 -17.58
C ALA A 133 -25.63 1.42 -16.12
N ALA A 134 -24.66 0.68 -15.58
CA ALA A 134 -24.77 0.02 -14.29
C ALA A 134 -24.40 0.93 -13.12
N LYS A 135 -24.88 0.58 -11.93
CA LYS A 135 -24.54 1.26 -10.67
C LYS A 135 -23.83 0.33 -9.68
N THR A 136 -23.99 -0.97 -9.86
CA THR A 136 -23.38 -1.99 -9.01
C THR A 136 -22.77 -3.12 -9.85
N VAL A 137 -21.59 -3.57 -9.45
CA VAL A 137 -20.97 -4.83 -9.88
C VAL A 137 -21.24 -5.85 -8.78
N ILE A 138 -21.83 -7.00 -9.11
CA ILE A 138 -22.18 -8.03 -8.13
C ILE A 138 -21.50 -9.34 -8.51
N LEU A 139 -20.75 -9.93 -7.57
CA LEU A 139 -20.26 -11.30 -7.65
C LEU A 139 -21.14 -12.21 -6.81
N ARG A 140 -21.77 -13.20 -7.44
CA ARG A 140 -22.62 -14.15 -6.74
C ARG A 140 -21.84 -15.40 -6.35
N PHE A 141 -21.55 -15.56 -5.08
CA PHE A 141 -21.02 -16.80 -4.50
C PHE A 141 -22.18 -17.73 -4.12
N GLU A 142 -21.87 -18.97 -3.71
CA GLU A 142 -22.90 -19.95 -3.33
C GLU A 142 -23.69 -19.48 -2.09
N ASP A 143 -23.00 -18.89 -1.12
CA ASP A 143 -23.59 -18.51 0.18
C ASP A 143 -23.86 -17.01 0.35
N SER A 144 -23.37 -16.16 -0.56
CA SER A 144 -23.52 -14.70 -0.46
C SER A 144 -23.28 -13.98 -1.79
N ASP A 145 -23.80 -12.76 -1.88
CA ASP A 145 -23.47 -11.82 -2.96
C ASP A 145 -22.44 -10.81 -2.42
N ALA A 146 -21.45 -10.46 -3.24
CA ALA A 146 -20.52 -9.36 -2.98
C ALA A 146 -20.83 -8.19 -3.92
N ASP A 147 -21.30 -7.10 -3.35
CA ASP A 147 -21.81 -5.93 -4.07
C ASP A 147 -20.80 -4.78 -4.05
N PHE A 148 -20.43 -4.31 -5.23
CA PHE A 148 -19.48 -3.20 -5.41
C PHE A 148 -20.17 -2.02 -6.09
N ARG A 149 -20.15 -0.86 -5.43
CA ARG A 149 -20.72 0.38 -5.98
C ARG A 149 -19.82 0.94 -7.08
N ILE A 150 -20.42 1.27 -8.22
CA ILE A 150 -19.77 1.93 -9.36
C ILE A 150 -20.56 3.20 -9.77
N PRO A 151 -20.67 4.20 -8.87
CA PRO A 151 -21.47 5.39 -9.15
C PRO A 151 -20.89 6.16 -10.33
N ASP A 152 -21.74 6.66 -11.23
CA ASP A 152 -21.30 7.50 -12.37
C ASP A 152 -20.13 6.88 -13.19
N PHE A 153 -20.11 5.56 -13.36
CA PHE A 153 -19.06 4.84 -14.09
C PHE A 153 -18.78 5.45 -15.48
N ALA A 154 -19.82 5.91 -16.18
CA ALA A 154 -19.68 6.57 -17.47
C ALA A 154 -18.79 7.82 -17.44
N ALA A 155 -18.85 8.64 -16.38
CA ALA A 155 -18.02 9.84 -16.25
C ALA A 155 -16.55 9.47 -16.01
N GLY A 156 -16.31 8.47 -15.15
CA GLY A 156 -14.97 7.93 -14.93
C GLY A 156 -14.38 7.29 -16.20
N TYR A 157 -15.19 6.52 -16.94
CA TYR A 157 -14.78 5.88 -18.19
C TYR A 157 -14.44 6.89 -19.30
N GLU A 158 -15.19 8.00 -19.39
CA GLU A 158 -14.85 9.07 -20.32
C GLU A 158 -13.50 9.71 -19.97
N SER A 159 -13.25 9.98 -18.68
CA SER A 159 -11.96 10.49 -18.22
C SER A 159 -10.81 9.50 -18.46
N LEU A 160 -11.03 8.20 -18.21
CA LEU A 160 -10.08 7.14 -18.54
C LEU A 160 -9.69 7.17 -20.02
N ARG A 161 -10.67 7.26 -20.92
CA ARG A 161 -10.41 7.34 -22.37
C ARG A 161 -9.61 8.58 -22.75
N ARG A 162 -9.87 9.74 -22.13
CA ARG A 162 -9.08 10.96 -22.34
C ARG A 162 -7.65 10.78 -21.82
N CYS A 163 -7.50 10.13 -20.67
CA CYS A 163 -6.19 9.81 -20.12
C CYS A 163 -5.41 8.93 -21.09
N ASP A 164 -5.99 7.83 -21.58
CA ASP A 164 -5.34 6.92 -22.53
C ASP A 164 -4.97 7.60 -23.86
N ALA A 165 -5.86 8.45 -24.38
CA ALA A 165 -5.65 9.17 -25.64
C ALA A 165 -4.63 10.32 -25.52
N THR A 166 -4.37 10.80 -24.30
CA THR A 166 -3.35 11.82 -24.07
C THR A 166 -1.99 11.18 -24.36
N PRO A 167 -1.17 11.72 -25.28
CA PRO A 167 0.18 11.21 -25.46
C PRO A 167 0.89 11.23 -24.12
N ALA A 168 1.65 10.17 -23.80
CA ALA A 168 2.59 10.26 -22.70
C ALA A 168 3.38 11.54 -22.93
N LYS A 169 3.31 12.48 -21.97
CA LYS A 169 4.20 13.65 -22.01
C LYS A 169 5.58 13.03 -22.20
N PRO A 170 6.30 13.34 -23.30
CA PRO A 170 7.64 12.81 -23.46
C PRO A 170 8.32 13.06 -22.13
N ALA A 171 8.83 12.00 -21.49
CA ALA A 171 9.84 12.19 -20.46
C ALA A 171 10.81 13.14 -21.15
N ALA A 172 10.85 14.39 -20.69
CA ALA A 172 11.56 15.41 -21.41
C ALA A 172 12.96 14.83 -21.56
N VAL A 173 13.35 14.48 -22.81
CA VAL A 173 14.75 14.28 -23.10
C VAL A 173 15.27 15.65 -22.75
N ALA A 174 15.97 15.73 -21.62
CA ALA A 174 16.58 16.95 -21.20
C ALA A 174 17.57 17.31 -22.30
N ALA A 175 17.12 18.10 -23.28
CA ALA A 175 17.98 19.16 -23.78
C ALA A 175 18.54 19.83 -22.52
N PRO A 176 19.83 20.21 -22.47
CA PRO A 176 20.40 20.94 -21.35
C PRO A 176 19.69 22.30 -21.24
N GLN A 177 18.48 22.27 -20.70
CA GLN A 177 17.73 23.40 -20.21
C GLN A 177 18.38 23.69 -18.88
N ALA A 178 18.94 24.90 -18.76
CA ALA A 178 19.36 25.43 -17.48
C ALA A 178 18.21 25.22 -16.49
N ALA A 179 18.48 24.40 -15.47
CA ALA A 179 17.49 23.93 -14.52
C ALA A 179 16.73 25.10 -13.89
N PRO A 180 15.39 25.00 -13.68
CA PRO A 180 14.84 25.63 -12.50
C PRO A 180 15.46 24.89 -11.31
N VAL A 181 16.26 25.62 -10.53
CA VAL A 181 16.95 25.12 -9.33
C VAL A 181 15.90 24.80 -8.26
N GLY A 182 15.32 23.61 -8.34
CA GLY A 182 14.50 23.01 -7.29
C GLY A 182 15.10 21.64 -6.93
N PRO A 183 15.21 21.30 -5.64
CA PRO A 183 15.83 20.04 -5.23
C PRO A 183 15.02 18.84 -5.77
N PRO A 184 15.69 17.74 -6.15
CA PRO A 184 15.02 16.52 -6.62
C PRO A 184 14.07 15.96 -5.54
N ALA A 185 12.94 15.40 -5.98
CA ALA A 185 12.02 14.72 -5.07
C ALA A 185 12.75 13.57 -4.33
N PRO A 186 12.49 13.36 -3.03
CA PRO A 186 13.22 12.38 -2.25
C PRO A 186 12.88 10.94 -2.64
N SER A 187 13.86 10.03 -2.57
CA SER A 187 13.64 8.60 -2.80
C SER A 187 12.80 7.97 -1.70
N GLN A 188 12.18 6.81 -1.98
CA GLN A 188 11.38 6.07 -1.00
C GLN A 188 12.18 5.70 0.26
N GLN A 189 13.47 5.34 0.13
CA GLN A 189 14.33 5.06 1.28
C GLN A 189 14.53 6.30 2.16
N ARG A 190 14.62 7.49 1.55
CA ARG A 190 14.80 8.75 2.28
C ARG A 190 13.52 9.18 2.99
N ILE A 191 12.37 8.93 2.37
CA ILE A 191 11.06 9.10 3.01
C ILE A 191 10.95 8.15 4.22
N ALA A 192 11.29 6.87 4.07
CA ALA A 192 11.27 5.89 5.15
C ALA A 192 12.23 6.27 6.29
N ALA A 193 13.46 6.67 5.97
CA ALA A 193 14.42 7.16 6.94
C ALA A 193 13.91 8.41 7.67
N TYR A 194 13.25 9.34 6.97
CA TYR A 194 12.64 10.51 7.59
C TYR A 194 11.53 10.13 8.57
N VAL A 195 10.65 9.20 8.21
CA VAL A 195 9.61 8.68 9.10
C VAL A 195 10.22 8.06 10.36
N ILE A 196 11.22 7.18 10.22
CA ILE A 196 11.96 6.59 11.34
C ILE A 196 12.55 7.69 12.24
N GLY A 197 13.11 8.73 11.64
CA GLY A 197 13.68 9.85 12.37
C GLY A 197 12.66 10.66 13.16
N VAL A 198 11.46 10.88 12.62
CA VAL A 198 10.34 11.51 13.37
C VAL A 198 9.94 10.65 14.58
N SER A 199 9.85 9.33 14.40
CA SER A 199 9.57 8.37 15.46
C SER A 199 10.64 8.41 16.56
N VAL A 200 11.92 8.40 16.17
CA VAL A 200 13.05 8.47 17.10
C VAL A 200 13.04 9.79 17.87
N GLN A 201 12.82 10.93 17.21
CA GLN A 201 12.71 12.23 17.87
C GLN A 201 11.59 12.27 18.90
N ARG A 202 10.44 11.66 18.59
CA ARG A 202 9.31 11.56 19.50
C ARG A 202 9.63 10.70 20.72
N VAL A 203 10.20 9.51 20.52
CA VAL A 203 10.57 8.62 21.63
C VAL A 203 11.62 9.28 22.53
N LEU A 204 12.62 9.95 21.97
CA LEU A 204 13.63 10.69 22.74
C LEU A 204 13.05 11.86 23.54
N LYS A 205 11.91 12.41 23.12
CA LYS A 205 11.24 13.55 23.75
C LYS A 205 10.22 13.13 24.80
N ASP A 206 9.40 12.14 24.47
CA ASP A 206 8.19 11.80 25.21
C ASP A 206 8.37 10.55 26.10
N CYS A 207 9.44 9.77 25.90
CA CYS A 207 9.69 8.52 26.63
C CYS A 207 10.97 8.58 27.48
N ASP A 208 10.98 7.89 28.62
CA ASP A 208 12.15 7.75 29.49
C ASP A 208 13.11 6.69 28.93
N VAL A 209 13.84 7.07 27.87
CA VAL A 209 14.85 6.23 27.22
C VAL A 209 16.26 6.79 27.43
N PRO A 210 17.25 5.94 27.77
CA PRO A 210 18.62 6.40 27.91
C PRO A 210 19.13 6.90 26.56
N SER A 211 19.66 8.12 26.51
CA SER A 211 20.28 8.68 25.32
C SER A 211 21.37 9.68 25.68
N THR A 212 22.44 9.69 24.91
CA THR A 212 23.55 10.64 25.09
C THR A 212 23.29 11.94 24.34
N GLY A 213 23.93 13.03 24.77
CA GLY A 213 23.88 14.31 24.05
C GLY A 213 24.38 14.19 22.60
N LYS A 214 25.37 13.32 22.36
CA LYS A 214 25.91 13.04 21.02
C LYS A 214 24.88 12.36 20.12
N GLN A 215 24.11 11.40 20.64
CA GLN A 215 23.04 10.73 19.88
C GLN A 215 21.90 11.70 19.53
N ARG A 216 21.46 12.53 20.48
CA ARG A 216 20.40 13.52 20.24
C ARG A 216 20.80 14.55 19.19
N ALA A 217 22.02 15.08 19.28
CA ALA A 217 22.57 15.98 18.28
C ALA A 217 22.73 15.31 16.90
N GLY A 218 23.12 14.03 16.88
CA GLY A 218 23.20 13.24 15.65
C GLY A 218 21.84 13.07 14.97
N VAL A 219 20.79 12.76 15.75
CA VAL A 219 19.41 12.65 15.25
C VAL A 219 18.93 14.00 14.70
N GLU A 220 19.14 15.09 15.44
CA GLU A 220 18.76 16.45 15.03
C GLU A 220 19.45 16.85 13.71
N ALA A 221 20.76 16.60 13.58
CA ALA A 221 21.50 16.90 12.36
C ALA A 221 21.00 16.11 11.15
N ARG A 222 20.67 14.82 11.33
CA ARG A 222 20.10 13.98 10.28
C ARG A 222 18.72 14.46 9.85
N MET A 223 17.88 14.82 10.80
CA MET A 223 16.54 15.34 10.51
C MET A 223 16.59 16.71 9.84
N ALA A 224 17.48 17.59 10.25
CA ALA A 224 17.71 18.87 9.58
C ALA A 224 18.20 18.70 8.13
N ALA A 225 18.96 17.64 7.83
CA ALA A 225 19.41 17.35 6.47
C ALA A 225 18.29 16.80 5.57
N LEU A 226 17.35 16.03 6.12
CA LEU A 226 16.21 15.45 5.39
C LEU A 226 15.00 16.42 5.30
N GLN A 227 14.90 17.39 6.20
CA GLN A 227 13.74 18.27 6.27
C GLN A 227 13.47 19.09 4.98
N PRO A 228 14.47 19.66 4.27
CA PRO A 228 14.21 20.46 3.08
C PRO A 228 13.58 19.66 1.92
N GLU A 229 13.96 18.38 1.78
CA GLU A 229 13.40 17.49 0.75
C GLU A 229 12.04 16.90 1.16
N MET A 230 11.73 16.86 2.46
CA MET A 230 10.47 16.32 3.00
C MET A 230 9.37 17.37 3.20
N ALA A 231 9.70 18.66 3.06
CA ALA A 231 8.75 19.77 3.17
C ALA A 231 7.40 19.56 2.42
N PRO A 232 7.35 19.01 1.17
CA PRO A 232 6.06 18.78 0.50
C PRO A 232 5.26 17.60 1.07
N LEU A 233 5.90 16.67 1.80
CA LEU A 233 5.29 15.45 2.34
C LEU A 233 5.05 15.51 3.86
N GLU A 234 5.57 16.53 4.54
CA GLU A 234 5.61 16.61 6.00
C GLU A 234 4.23 16.54 6.66
N ALA A 235 3.22 17.19 6.07
CA ALA A 235 1.85 17.15 6.58
C ALA A 235 1.24 15.74 6.50
N GLN A 236 1.52 15.03 5.41
CA GLN A 236 1.04 13.65 5.21
C GLN A 236 1.72 12.70 6.20
N VAL A 237 3.05 12.76 6.31
CA VAL A 237 3.83 11.94 7.25
C VAL A 237 3.34 12.11 8.69
N ARG A 238 3.13 13.35 9.13
CA ARG A 238 2.62 13.63 10.49
C ARG A 238 1.21 13.08 10.72
N SER A 239 0.34 13.14 9.72
CA SER A 239 -1.01 12.59 9.80
C SER A 239 -0.99 11.06 9.98
N GLU A 240 -0.18 10.39 9.17
CA GLU A 240 0.02 8.93 9.22
C GLU A 240 0.55 8.47 10.59
N LEU A 241 1.59 9.13 11.11
CA LEU A 241 2.16 8.82 12.42
C LEU A 241 1.18 9.07 13.58
N LYS A 242 0.32 10.08 13.46
CA LYS A 242 -0.74 10.34 14.45
C LYS A 242 -1.81 9.26 14.43
N ARG A 243 -2.18 8.75 13.24
CA ARG A 243 -3.19 7.70 13.08
C ARG A 243 -2.70 6.36 13.62
N ASN A 244 -1.44 6.02 13.38
CA ASN A 244 -0.89 4.70 13.71
C ASN A 244 -0.47 4.55 15.17
N GLY A 245 -0.38 5.65 15.93
CA GLY A 245 -0.18 5.62 17.38
C GLY A 245 1.14 4.95 17.79
N GLU A 246 2.22 5.72 17.86
CA GLU A 246 3.51 5.21 18.33
C GLU A 246 3.59 5.23 19.86
N SER A 247 3.78 4.06 20.47
CA SER A 247 3.97 3.90 21.92
C SER A 247 5.44 3.92 22.31
N CYS A 248 5.74 4.38 23.52
CA CYS A 248 7.08 4.24 24.10
C CYS A 248 7.54 2.79 24.13
N PRO A 249 8.83 2.51 23.86
CA PRO A 249 9.36 1.15 23.90
C PRO A 249 9.22 0.58 25.32
N ALA A 250 8.74 -0.66 25.42
CA ALA A 250 8.71 -1.40 26.67
C ALA A 250 10.15 -1.68 27.17
N ALA A 251 10.31 -1.98 28.46
CA ALA A 251 11.63 -2.17 29.08
C ALA A 251 12.49 -3.25 28.39
N ASP A 252 11.86 -4.32 27.93
CA ASP A 252 12.47 -5.43 27.19
C ASP A 252 12.79 -5.11 25.72
N LYS A 253 12.32 -3.96 25.22
CA LYS A 253 12.56 -3.45 23.85
C LYS A 253 13.47 -2.23 23.82
N GLN A 254 14.03 -1.82 24.96
CA GLN A 254 14.95 -0.69 25.02
C GLN A 254 16.26 -0.96 24.26
N ALA A 255 16.77 -2.20 24.27
CA ALA A 255 17.99 -2.57 23.53
C ALA A 255 17.81 -2.43 22.01
N ASP A 256 16.67 -2.90 21.49
CA ASP A 256 16.31 -2.79 20.07
C ASP A 256 16.23 -1.31 19.66
N PHE A 257 15.62 -0.47 20.50
CA PHE A 257 15.57 0.98 20.27
C PHE A 257 16.96 1.62 20.28
N GLN A 258 17.87 1.21 21.18
CA GLN A 258 19.25 1.70 21.21
C GLN A 258 20.01 1.34 19.93
N GLU A 259 19.76 0.15 19.37
CA GLU A 259 20.37 -0.26 18.11
C GLU A 259 19.85 0.58 16.94
N ILE A 260 18.54 0.82 16.87
CA ILE A 260 17.93 1.70 15.85
C ILE A 260 18.48 3.12 15.97
N LEU A 261 18.55 3.68 17.19
CA LEU A 261 19.12 5.00 17.44
C LEU A 261 20.57 5.09 16.98
N ARG A 262 21.39 4.06 17.24
CA ARG A 262 22.77 3.99 16.76
C ARG A 262 22.82 3.95 15.24
N LYS A 263 22.08 3.04 14.60
CA LYS A 263 22.02 2.88 13.14
C LYS A 263 21.55 4.17 12.46
N PHE A 264 20.55 4.85 13.01
CA PHE A 264 20.02 6.11 12.47
C PHE A 264 21.08 7.22 12.43
N VAL A 265 21.92 7.30 13.46
CA VAL A 265 22.99 8.30 13.54
C VAL A 265 24.16 7.93 12.60
N GLU A 266 24.52 6.65 12.54
CA GLU A 266 25.74 6.16 11.89
C GLU A 266 25.57 5.89 10.39
N LEU A 267 24.42 5.38 9.94
CA LEU A 267 24.21 4.92 8.56
C LEU A 267 23.68 6.04 7.65
N SER A 268 23.83 5.86 6.33
CA SER A 268 23.09 6.68 5.36
C SER A 268 21.59 6.34 5.44
N PRO A 269 20.69 7.23 4.98
CA PRO A 269 19.26 6.92 4.90
C PRO A 269 18.97 5.58 4.18
N GLU A 270 19.69 5.32 3.10
CA GLU A 270 19.55 4.12 2.28
C GLU A 270 20.08 2.87 3.01
N ASP A 271 21.27 2.96 3.63
CA ASP A 271 21.86 1.85 4.39
C ASP A 271 21.09 1.56 5.68
N LEU A 272 20.48 2.58 6.30
CA LEU A 272 19.61 2.42 7.46
C LEU A 272 18.42 1.54 7.12
N VAL A 273 17.72 1.84 6.02
CA VAL A 273 16.54 1.09 5.60
C VAL A 273 16.93 -0.35 5.27
N ALA A 274 18.01 -0.56 4.50
CA ALA A 274 18.51 -1.90 4.20
C ALA A 274 18.90 -2.69 5.48
N ALA A 275 19.59 -2.04 6.43
CA ALA A 275 20.03 -2.69 7.67
C ALA A 275 18.89 -3.00 8.68
N LEU A 276 17.70 -2.44 8.46
CA LEU A 276 16.49 -2.77 9.22
C LEU A 276 15.68 -3.87 8.53
N GLU A 277 15.74 -3.95 7.20
CA GLU A 277 15.15 -5.06 6.43
C GLU A 277 15.92 -6.37 6.59
N GLU A 278 17.25 -6.31 6.77
CA GLU A 278 18.12 -7.49 6.91
C GLU A 278 18.18 -8.09 8.34
N GLN A 279 17.52 -7.50 9.34
CA GLN A 279 17.51 -8.10 10.69
C GLN A 279 16.61 -9.35 10.71
N PRO A 280 17.16 -10.56 10.96
CA PRO A 280 16.35 -11.77 11.08
C PRO A 280 15.52 -11.72 12.38
N ALA A 281 14.26 -12.13 12.27
CA ALA A 281 13.41 -12.46 13.42
C ALA A 281 14.18 -13.35 14.41
N PRO A 282 14.20 -13.07 15.73
CA PRO A 282 15.05 -13.82 16.65
C PRO A 282 14.67 -15.30 16.68
N GLU A 283 15.70 -16.14 16.57
CA GLU A 283 15.64 -17.59 16.64
C GLU A 283 14.89 -18.04 17.89
N LYS A 284 13.84 -18.87 17.69
CA LYS A 284 13.28 -19.68 18.77
C LYS A 284 14.36 -20.69 19.20
N SER A 285 14.86 -20.54 20.42
CA SER A 285 15.74 -21.53 21.05
C SER A 285 15.11 -22.93 21.01
N PRO A 286 15.90 -24.00 20.77
CA PRO A 286 15.36 -25.34 20.68
C PRO A 286 14.92 -25.84 22.06
N ASN A 287 13.66 -26.27 22.14
CA ASN A 287 13.07 -26.95 23.28
C ASN A 287 13.93 -28.14 23.70
N THR A 288 14.32 -28.15 24.97
CA THR A 288 14.78 -29.33 25.69
C THR A 288 13.63 -30.35 25.77
N PRO A 289 13.80 -31.62 25.35
CA PRO A 289 12.85 -32.66 25.69
C PRO A 289 13.07 -33.04 27.16
N SER A 290 12.12 -32.69 28.03
CA SER A 290 12.03 -33.29 29.35
C SER A 290 11.39 -34.66 29.17
N ASP A 291 12.22 -35.70 29.19
CA ASP A 291 11.77 -37.07 29.43
C ASP A 291 11.06 -37.14 30.78
N SER A 292 9.82 -37.63 30.75
CA SER A 292 9.19 -38.26 31.91
C SER A 292 8.13 -39.26 31.46
N LYS A 293 8.58 -40.52 31.49
CA LYS A 293 7.89 -41.71 32.02
C LYS A 293 6.69 -42.26 31.24
N LEU A 294 6.91 -43.45 30.68
CA LEU A 294 6.40 -44.70 31.25
C LEU A 294 7.53 -45.74 31.28
#